data_AF-A0A317YNM2-F1
#
_entry.id   AF-A0A317YNM2-F1
#
_cell.length_a   1.000
_cell.length_b   1.000
_cell.length_c   1.000
_cell.angle_alpha   90.00
_cell.angle_beta   90.00
_cell.angle_gamma   90.00
#
_symmetry.space_group_name_H-M   'P 1'
#
loop_
_entity.id
_entity.type
_entity.pdbx_description
1 polymer ?
#
loop_
_entity_poly.entity_id
_entity_poly.type
_entity_poly.pdbx_seq_one_letter_code
_entity_poly.pdbx_strand_id
1 'polypeptide(L)'
;ALYVFKNITKKEFWTPKVEKWIKISCWALNVGLAGMVFITLMPVGYIQLKDALEHGYWHSRLTSFYEQPLVKAIMWGRMPWDIIF
;
A
#
# COMPACT_ATOMS: atom_id res chain seq x y z
N ALA A 1 -2.55 -8.45 19.68
CA ALA A 1 -2.29 -9.89 19.41
C ALA A 1 -0.86 -10.32 19.81
N LEU A 2 0.21 -9.73 19.25
CA LEU A 2 1.61 -10.12 19.54
C LEU A 2 1.98 -10.14 21.04
N TYR A 3 1.49 -9.18 21.82
CA TYR A 3 1.71 -9.13 23.28
C TYR A 3 1.14 -10.36 24.02
N VAL A 4 -0.02 -10.84 23.59
CA VAL A 4 -0.67 -12.03 24.16
C VAL A 4 0.08 -13.29 23.74
N PHE A 5 0.46 -13.39 22.45
CA PHE A 5 1.27 -14.51 21.96
C PHE A 5 2.61 -14.65 22.67
N LYS A 6 3.27 -13.53 23.00
CA LYS A 6 4.52 -13.53 23.78
C LYS A 6 4.35 -14.10 25.20
N ASN A 7 3.17 -13.97 25.80
CA ASN A 7 2.88 -14.49 27.14
C ASN A 7 2.42 -15.96 27.12
N ILE A 8 1.81 -16.44 26.03
CA ILE A 8 1.32 -17.82 25.91
C ILE A 8 2.42 -18.79 25.41
N THR A 9 3.35 -18.31 24.57
CA THR A 9 4.41 -19.15 24.00
C THR A 9 5.59 -19.36 24.95
N LYS A 10 6.23 -20.53 24.87
CA LYS A 10 7.45 -20.83 25.65
C LYS A 10 8.55 -19.83 25.30
N LYS A 11 9.25 -19.31 26.31
CA LYS A 11 10.32 -18.29 26.16
C LYS A 11 11.46 -18.74 25.24
N GLU A 12 11.68 -20.04 25.09
CA GLU A 12 12.68 -20.64 24.19
C GLU A 12 12.38 -20.39 22.70
N PHE A 13 11.11 -20.18 22.34
CA PHE A 13 10.71 -19.89 20.97
C PHE A 13 11.02 -18.44 20.57
N TRP A 14 11.08 -17.53 21.55
CA TRP A 14 11.49 -16.13 21.36
C TRP A 14 13.02 -16.03 21.30
N THR A 15 13.59 -16.53 20.21
CA THR A 15 15.01 -16.34 19.88
C THR A 15 15.27 -14.99 19.20
N PRO A 16 16.51 -14.47 19.21
CA PRO A 16 16.87 -13.22 18.51
C PRO A 16 16.55 -13.25 17.00
N LYS A 17 16.48 -14.44 16.40
CA LYS A 17 16.02 -14.62 15.01
C LYS A 17 14.54 -14.24 14.83
N VAL A 18 13.66 -14.67 15.72
CA VAL A 18 12.22 -14.37 15.66
C VAL A 18 11.96 -12.88 15.86
N GLU A 19 12.68 -12.24 16.78
CA GLU A 19 12.58 -10.79 16.96
C GLU A 19 13.02 -10.02 15.70
N LYS A 20 14.05 -10.52 14.98
CA LYS A 20 14.46 -9.95 13.69
C LYS A 20 13.36 -10.07 12.63
N TRP A 21 12.69 -11.22 12.53
CA TRP A 21 11.55 -11.41 11.62
C TRP A 21 10.37 -10.47 11.93
N ILE A 22 10.06 -10.27 13.22
CA ILE A 22 9.02 -9.32 13.64
C ILE A 22 9.39 -7.88 13.27
N LYS A 23 10.65 -7.48 13.47
CA LYS A 23 11.14 -6.15 13.04
C LYS A 23 11.05 -5.97 11.53
N ILE A 24 11.43 -6.99 10.75
CA ILE A 24 11.31 -6.97 9.29
C ILE A 24 9.84 -6.85 8.87
N SER A 25 8.94 -7.63 9.47
CA SER A 25 7.50 -7.54 9.18
C SER A 25 6.92 -6.17 9.54
N CYS A 26 7.30 -5.59 10.69
CA CYS A 26 6.90 -4.22 11.03
C CYS A 26 7.39 -3.20 10.00
N TRP A 27 8.64 -3.30 9.54
CA TRP A 27 9.18 -2.36 8.57
C TRP A 27 8.57 -2.55 7.18
N ALA A 28 8.42 -3.79 6.73
CA ALA A 28 7.77 -4.14 5.47
C ALA A 28 6.32 -3.66 5.42
N LEU A 29 5.53 -3.87 6.48
CA LEU A 29 4.16 -3.36 6.57
C LEU A 29 4.08 -1.84 6.48
N ASN A 30 4.96 -1.12 7.19
CA ASN A 30 4.96 0.35 7.16
C ASN A 30 5.41 0.90 5.80
N VAL A 31 6.47 0.32 5.22
CA VAL A 31 7.01 0.75 3.92
C VAL A 31 6.07 0.37 2.79
N GLY A 32 5.50 -0.83 2.81
CA GLY A 32 4.49 -1.28 1.84
C GLY A 32 3.25 -0.39 1.86
N LEU A 33 2.72 -0.10 3.06
CA LEU A 33 1.58 0.80 3.22
C LEU A 33 1.89 2.22 2.73
N ALA A 34 3.05 2.77 3.11
CA ALA A 34 3.49 4.08 2.64
C ALA A 34 3.63 4.10 1.10
N GLY A 35 4.28 3.09 0.53
CA GLY A 35 4.45 2.94 -0.92
C GLY A 35 3.12 2.91 -1.66
N MET A 36 2.15 2.12 -1.20
CA MET A 36 0.80 2.09 -1.79
C MET A 36 0.16 3.48 -1.82
N VAL A 37 0.23 4.21 -0.70
CA VAL A 37 -0.43 5.50 -0.56
C VAL A 37 0.25 6.57 -1.42
N PHE A 38 1.57 6.72 -1.29
CA PHE A 38 2.31 7.82 -1.93
C PHE A 38 2.53 7.60 -3.42
N ILE A 39 2.78 6.36 -3.85
CA ILE A 39 3.15 6.07 -5.24
C ILE A 39 1.92 5.76 -6.09
N THR A 40 0.84 5.29 -5.46
CA THR A 40 -0.36 4.87 -6.19
C THR A 40 -1.57 5.75 -5.91
N LEU A 41 -2.05 5.80 -4.66
CA LEU A 41 -3.31 6.48 -4.34
C LEU A 41 -3.20 8.00 -4.53
N MET A 42 -2.10 8.60 -4.06
CA MET A 42 -1.90 10.05 -4.12
C MET A 42 -1.85 10.58 -5.57
N PRO A 43 -1.01 10.04 -6.48
CA PRO A 43 -0.95 10.56 -7.84
C PRO A 43 -2.23 10.26 -8.63
N VAL A 44 -2.84 9.07 -8.47
CA VAL A 44 -4.13 8.78 -9.12
C VAL A 44 -5.22 9.71 -8.59
N GLY A 45 -5.28 9.92 -7.28
CA GLY A 45 -6.23 10.84 -6.65
C GLY A 45 -6.05 12.29 -7.12
N TYR A 46 -4.80 12.74 -7.29
CA TYR A 46 -4.49 14.07 -7.84
C TYR A 46 -5.00 14.23 -9.28
N ILE A 47 -4.70 13.26 -10.14
CA ILE A 47 -5.15 13.28 -11.54
C ILE A 47 -6.68 13.23 -11.60
N GLN A 48 -7.30 12.40 -10.75
CA GLN A 48 -8.75 12.28 -10.67
C GLN A 48 -9.42 13.58 -10.20
N LEU A 49 -8.82 14.27 -9.23
CA LEU A 49 -9.28 15.58 -8.76
C LEU A 49 -9.14 16.67 -9.83
N LYS A 50 -8.00 16.71 -10.53
CA LYS A 50 -7.77 17.67 -11.62
C LYS A 50 -8.82 17.50 -12.73
N ASP A 51 -9.04 16.27 -13.15
CA ASP A 51 -10.00 15.96 -14.22
C ASP A 51 -11.45 16.23 -13.79
N ALA A 52 -11.78 15.98 -12.53
CA ALA A 52 -13.09 16.33 -11.97
C ALA A 52 -13.34 17.85 -11.94
N LEU A 53 -12.29 18.67 -11.78
CA LEU A 53 -12.38 20.14 -11.81
C LEU A 53 -12.50 20.69 -13.23
N GLU A 54 -11.80 20.10 -14.21
CA GLU A 54 -11.80 20.57 -15.60
C GLU A 54 -13.04 20.10 -16.38
N HIS A 55 -13.45 18.83 -16.23
CA HIS A 55 -14.51 18.21 -17.04
C HIS A 55 -15.76 17.82 -16.24
N GLY A 56 -15.73 17.99 -14.92
CA GLY A 56 -16.81 17.61 -14.01
C GLY A 56 -16.65 16.20 -13.43
N TYR A 57 -17.22 15.98 -12.25
CA TYR A 57 -17.07 14.73 -11.48
C TYR A 57 -17.50 13.46 -12.25
N TRP A 58 -18.47 13.58 -13.15
CA TRP A 58 -18.93 12.48 -14.01
C TRP A 58 -17.81 11.95 -14.92
N HIS A 59 -16.92 12.81 -15.41
CA HIS A 59 -15.85 12.44 -16.33
C HIS A 59 -14.73 11.64 -15.63
N SER A 60 -14.37 12.07 -14.42
CA SER A 60 -13.35 11.44 -13.56
C SER A 60 -13.69 10.00 -13.10
N ARG A 61 -14.93 9.56 -13.31
CA ARG A 61 -15.46 8.22 -12.94
C ARG A 61 -15.66 7.31 -14.15
N LEU A 62 -15.49 7.80 -15.37
CA LEU A 62 -15.66 7.01 -16.58
C LEU A 62 -14.51 6.02 -16.76
N THR A 63 -14.81 4.88 -17.40
CA THR A 63 -13.81 3.88 -17.77
C THR A 63 -12.71 4.47 -18.65
N SER A 64 -13.02 5.50 -19.46
CA SER A 64 -12.06 6.23 -20.28
C SER A 64 -10.94 6.90 -19.48
N PHE A 65 -11.20 7.29 -18.23
CA PHE A 65 -10.18 7.85 -17.34
C PHE A 65 -9.20 6.78 -16.87
N TYR A 66 -9.70 5.61 -16.47
CA TYR A 66 -8.88 4.47 -16.06
C TYR A 66 -8.15 3.79 -17.23
N GLU A 67 -8.65 3.97 -18.45
CA GLU A 67 -8.02 3.49 -19.67
C GLU A 67 -6.74 4.25 -20.04
N GLN A 68 -6.53 5.45 -19.48
CA GLN A 68 -5.38 6.29 -19.78
C GLN A 68 -4.06 5.58 -19.46
N PRO A 69 -3.06 5.66 -20.35
CA PRO A 69 -1.80 4.94 -20.21
C PRO A 69 -1.04 5.30 -18.93
N LEU A 70 -1.16 6.55 -18.47
CA LEU A 70 -0.52 7.04 -17.25
C LEU A 70 -1.19 6.46 -15.98
N VAL A 71 -2.52 6.39 -15.96
CA VAL A 71 -3.30 5.80 -14.85
C VAL A 71 -3.08 4.29 -14.78
N LYS A 72 -3.02 3.60 -15.93
CA LYS A 72 -2.66 2.17 -16.01
C LYS A 72 -1.23 1.90 -15.52
N ALA A 73 -0.26 2.73 -15.89
CA ALA A 73 1.13 2.59 -15.43
C ALA A 73 1.25 2.76 -13.91
N ILE A 74 0.55 3.74 -13.33
CA ILE A 74 0.53 3.95 -11.88
C ILE A 74 -0.16 2.78 -11.16
N MET A 75 -1.28 2.27 -11.68
CA MET A 75 -1.93 1.08 -11.13
C MET A 75 -1.04 -0.17 -11.18
N TRP A 76 -0.27 -0.37 -12.25
CA TRP A 76 0.74 -1.42 -12.31
C TRP A 76 1.84 -1.23 -11.27
N GLY A 77 2.23 0.02 -11.04
CA GLY A 77 3.17 0.40 -9.98
C GLY A 77 2.71 0.03 -8.57
N ARG A 78 1.41 -0.25 -8.35
CA ARG A 78 0.86 -0.69 -7.06
C ARG A 78 1.29 -2.11 -6.67
N MET A 79 1.31 -3.01 -7.65
CA MET A 79 1.54 -4.45 -7.47
C MET A 79 2.81 -4.79 -6.66
N PRO A 80 3.99 -4.18 -6.89
CA PRO A 80 5.16 -4.46 -6.07
C PRO A 80 4.99 -4.02 -4.61
N TRP A 81 4.25 -2.94 -4.33
CA TRP A 81 3.99 -2.48 -2.97
C TRP A 81 2.99 -3.39 -2.24
N ASP A 82 2.02 -3.95 -2.97
CA ASP A 82 1.11 -5.00 -2.46
C ASP A 82 1.83 -6.31 -2.13
N ILE A 83 2.96 -6.62 -2.77
CA ILE A 83 3.77 -7.80 -2.44
C ILE A 83 4.66 -7.58 -1.22
N ILE A 84 5.07 -6.33 -0.96
CA ILE A 84 5.94 -5.96 0.18
C ILE A 84 5.14 -5.88 1.49
N PHE A 85 3.86 -5.49 1.41
CA PHE A 85 2.95 -5.40 2.55
C PHE A 85 2.49 -6.77 3.04
#